data_AF-A0A518I775-F1
#
_entry.id   AF-A0A518I775-F1
#
_cell.length_a   1.000
_cell.length_b   1.000
_cell.length_c   1.000
_cell.angle_alpha   90.00
_cell.angle_beta   90.00
_cell.angle_gamma   90.00
#
_symmetry.space_group_name_H-M   'P 1'
#
loop_
_entity.id
_entity.type
_entity.pdbx_description
1 polymer ?
#
loop_
_entity_poly.entity_id
_entity_poly.type
_entity_poly.pdbx_seq_one_letter_code
_entity_poly.pdbx_strand_id
1 'polypeptide(L)'
;MFSNPIFIREALTSPRQIRHYLIRSGYVAAIFILIFTAGQTILGTQQIQTTTIGEFARLGNLIFQMIAFLQLLLVLFFTLLFSAGSIAQEKDRGTLILLLMTELKDRELVSGKTQSSLLVVYVLLAASIPVFVFLYLLGGIELSQILWMELLCLMTVFATGSWAGLVAFWREKTFQTLAISVLGMVVFLGVVELIVSLLGAHSAVRPFIAGLDPFRALYEILNPLSLNTGLQPVSISAWPSLISLFVLGFALKAYTVLRLRVWNPSRSVYKATPKEETEEVVTKEQARTIWTNPVIWREIMTKAYGRKIYVIKLAYFLLAGFTLWAAVTSDAVAEGTLYLGVIPPQGLAFAGIAWLSLVLANTQAVTSITSEKDSKTLELLLVTDISAREFVLGKLGGIFYNSKELILTPILILVYLISQGVFSTEGFLCALIGFSALMIFSVVLGLHMGLTYDNSRSAIGGSLGTMFFLFIGIGIFMILLVQARSSFALQLQSFLVFIVVGSAALHSALTHRNPSRALAISAWLLPFLTFYAITSFLLGGTLGVLITILFAYGLPVLAMYIPAVSEFDVALGKTTFDKG
;
A
#
# COMPACT_ATOMS: atom_id res chain seq x y z
N MET A 1 -28.31 5.90 -18.27
CA MET A 1 -27.51 7.16 -18.25
C MET A 1 -27.11 7.44 -16.81
N PHE A 2 -25.81 7.47 -16.51
CA PHE A 2 -25.30 7.75 -15.16
C PHE A 2 -25.78 9.13 -14.70
N SER A 3 -26.56 9.23 -13.61
CA SER A 3 -27.18 10.49 -13.19
C SER A 3 -26.24 11.45 -12.44
N ASN A 4 -24.95 11.13 -12.36
CA ASN A 4 -24.01 11.82 -11.50
C ASN A 4 -23.04 12.70 -12.29
N PRO A 5 -23.11 14.04 -12.14
CA PRO A 5 -22.31 14.96 -12.95
C PRO A 5 -20.80 14.84 -12.71
N ILE A 6 -20.37 14.48 -11.49
CA ILE A 6 -18.95 14.31 -11.16
C ILE A 6 -18.37 13.11 -11.92
N PHE A 7 -19.09 11.99 -11.90
CA PHE A 7 -18.65 10.77 -12.58
C PHE A 7 -18.62 10.94 -14.10
N ILE A 8 -19.66 11.57 -14.68
CA ILE A 8 -19.73 11.84 -16.12
C ILE A 8 -18.55 12.67 -16.58
N ARG A 9 -18.24 13.76 -15.85
CA ARG A 9 -17.10 14.62 -16.17
C ARG A 9 -15.81 13.81 -16.22
N GLU A 10 -15.52 13.03 -15.18
CA GLU A 10 -14.27 12.26 -15.10
C GLU A 10 -14.21 11.15 -16.18
N ALA A 11 -15.34 10.49 -16.47
CA ALA A 11 -15.40 9.46 -17.49
C ALA A 11 -15.19 10.01 -18.91
N LEU A 12 -15.62 11.25 -19.18
CA LEU A 12 -15.43 11.90 -20.48
C LEU A 12 -14.02 12.51 -20.63
N THR A 13 -13.39 12.95 -19.53
CA THR A 13 -12.07 13.60 -19.57
C THR A 13 -10.91 12.62 -19.44
N SER A 14 -11.03 11.57 -18.63
CA SER A 14 -9.95 10.61 -18.35
C SER A 14 -9.37 9.93 -19.61
N PRO A 15 -10.18 9.44 -20.57
CA PRO A 15 -9.66 8.79 -21.78
C PRO A 15 -8.88 9.72 -22.72
N ARG A 16 -8.91 11.04 -22.51
CA ARG A 16 -8.20 12.01 -23.36
C ARG A 16 -6.71 12.11 -23.03
N GLN A 17 -6.26 11.56 -21.91
CA GLN A 17 -4.88 11.64 -21.47
C GLN A 17 -4.08 10.40 -21.89
N ILE A 18 -2.90 10.60 -22.51
CA ILE A 18 -1.98 9.52 -22.90
C ILE A 18 -1.65 8.58 -21.74
N ARG A 19 -1.55 9.13 -20.52
CA ARG A 19 -1.29 8.40 -19.27
C ARG A 19 -2.31 7.29 -19.04
N HIS A 20 -3.57 7.50 -19.42
CA HIS A 20 -4.62 6.49 -19.24
C HIS A 20 -4.39 5.26 -20.12
N TYR A 21 -3.91 5.45 -21.36
CA TYR A 21 -3.54 4.35 -22.25
C TYR A 21 -2.29 3.62 -21.75
N LEU A 22 -1.27 4.36 -21.29
CA LEU A 22 -0.03 3.78 -20.76
C LEU A 22 -0.27 2.93 -19.50
N ILE A 23 -1.17 3.36 -18.60
CA ILE A 23 -1.52 2.59 -17.40
C ILE A 23 -2.22 1.28 -17.79
N ARG A 24 -3.16 1.32 -18.76
CA ARG A 24 -3.86 0.12 -19.24
C ARG A 24 -2.92 -0.87 -19.91
N SER A 25 -2.12 -0.41 -20.87
CA SER A 25 -1.17 -1.27 -21.59
C SER A 25 -0.09 -1.80 -20.66
N GLY A 26 0.41 -0.96 -19.74
CA GLY A 26 1.38 -1.36 -18.73
C GLY A 26 0.86 -2.45 -17.78
N TYR A 27 -0.40 -2.34 -17.34
CA TYR A 27 -1.02 -3.38 -16.49
C TYR A 27 -1.15 -4.72 -17.22
N VAL A 28 -1.69 -4.72 -18.44
CA VAL A 28 -1.83 -5.94 -19.25
C VAL A 28 -0.46 -6.53 -19.58
N ALA A 29 0.52 -5.69 -19.95
CA ALA A 29 1.89 -6.13 -20.20
C ALA A 29 2.54 -6.72 -18.95
N ALA A 30 2.33 -6.14 -17.77
CA ALA A 30 2.85 -6.67 -16.52
C ALA A 30 2.27 -8.05 -16.19
N ILE A 31 0.96 -8.24 -16.35
CA ILE A 31 0.34 -9.55 -16.17
C ILE A 31 0.89 -10.54 -17.21
N PHE A 32 1.01 -10.14 -18.47
CA PHE A 32 1.54 -11.02 -19.52
C PHE A 32 3.00 -11.42 -19.28
N ILE A 33 3.85 -10.48 -18.83
CA ILE A 33 5.23 -10.77 -18.43
C ILE A 33 5.25 -11.74 -17.25
N LEU A 34 4.35 -11.60 -16.28
CA LEU A 34 4.21 -12.53 -15.17
C LEU A 34 3.78 -13.93 -15.65
N ILE A 35 2.81 -14.02 -16.56
CA ILE A 35 2.38 -15.29 -17.18
C ILE A 35 3.57 -15.93 -17.90
N PHE A 36 4.26 -15.16 -18.73
CA PHE A 36 5.39 -15.65 -19.51
C PHE A 36 6.52 -16.12 -18.60
N THR A 37 6.89 -15.32 -17.60
CA THR A 37 7.95 -15.66 -16.64
C THR A 37 7.57 -16.91 -15.87
N ALA A 38 6.36 -16.97 -15.29
CA ALA A 38 5.90 -18.14 -14.54
C ALA A 38 5.82 -19.40 -15.41
N GLY A 39 5.35 -19.29 -16.66
CA GLY A 39 5.31 -20.41 -17.59
C GLY A 39 6.70 -20.98 -17.89
N GLN A 40 7.68 -20.10 -18.13
CA GLN A 40 9.08 -20.49 -18.33
C GLN A 40 9.71 -21.07 -17.06
N THR A 41 9.36 -20.53 -15.89
CA THR A 41 9.83 -21.03 -14.58
C THR A 41 9.28 -22.43 -14.26
N ILE A 42 8.14 -22.82 -14.81
CA ILE A 42 7.54 -24.13 -14.51
C ILE A 42 7.92 -25.17 -15.58
N LEU A 43 7.90 -24.82 -16.86
CA LEU A 43 8.20 -25.76 -17.96
C LEU A 43 9.71 -25.88 -18.27
N GLY A 44 10.50 -24.85 -17.94
CA GLY A 44 11.87 -24.72 -18.43
C GLY A 44 11.94 -24.65 -19.96
N THR A 45 13.16 -24.73 -20.51
CA THR A 45 13.40 -24.81 -21.96
C THR A 45 13.21 -26.21 -22.54
N GLN A 46 12.66 -27.15 -21.75
CA GLN A 46 12.41 -28.52 -22.20
C GLN A 46 11.43 -28.49 -23.38
N GLN A 47 11.78 -29.19 -24.45
CA GLN A 47 10.99 -29.21 -25.68
C GLN A 47 9.55 -29.62 -25.38
N ILE A 48 8.61 -28.78 -25.82
CA ILE A 48 7.13 -28.93 -25.77
C ILE A 48 6.64 -30.32 -26.26
N GLN A 49 7.52 -31.11 -26.88
CA GLN A 49 7.27 -32.43 -27.44
C GLN A 49 7.07 -33.55 -26.40
N THR A 50 7.51 -33.39 -25.14
CA THR A 50 7.35 -34.42 -24.08
C THR A 50 6.35 -34.04 -22.98
N THR A 51 5.76 -32.84 -23.02
CA THR A 51 4.86 -32.36 -21.96
C THR A 51 3.47 -32.99 -22.12
N THR A 52 2.98 -33.61 -21.06
CA THR A 52 1.63 -34.20 -21.07
C THR A 52 0.56 -33.09 -20.96
N ILE A 53 -0.63 -33.32 -21.53
CA ILE A 53 -1.77 -32.38 -21.45
C ILE A 53 -2.10 -32.02 -19.98
N GLY A 54 -1.90 -32.97 -19.06
CA GLY A 54 -2.12 -32.76 -17.62
C GLY A 54 -1.13 -31.79 -16.97
N GLU A 55 0.13 -31.75 -17.42
CA GLU A 55 1.13 -30.80 -16.91
C GLU A 55 0.82 -29.37 -17.33
N PHE A 56 0.36 -29.18 -18.58
CA PHE A 56 -0.13 -27.88 -19.07
C PHE A 56 -1.33 -27.38 -18.27
N ALA A 57 -2.29 -28.26 -17.95
CA ALA A 57 -3.45 -27.91 -17.13
C ALA A 57 -3.07 -27.51 -15.68
N ARG A 58 -2.10 -28.21 -15.08
CA ARG A 58 -1.57 -27.84 -13.74
C ARG A 58 -0.86 -26.48 -13.76
N LEU A 59 -0.09 -26.20 -14.80
CA LEU A 59 0.56 -24.92 -14.99
C LEU A 59 -0.45 -23.79 -15.15
N GLY A 60 -1.47 -23.97 -15.99
CA GLY A 60 -2.56 -23.01 -16.16
C GLY A 60 -3.18 -22.66 -14.81
N ASN A 61 -3.51 -23.68 -14.01
CA ASN A 61 -4.08 -23.51 -12.68
C ASN A 61 -3.13 -22.73 -11.72
N LEU A 62 -1.84 -23.09 -11.65
CA LEU A 62 -0.87 -22.37 -10.79
C LEU A 62 -0.70 -20.91 -11.18
N ILE A 63 -0.59 -20.61 -12.47
CA ILE A 63 -0.48 -19.25 -12.99
C ILE A 63 -1.76 -18.46 -12.66
N PHE A 64 -2.93 -19.08 -12.83
CA PHE A 64 -4.20 -18.47 -12.47
C PHE A 64 -4.28 -18.14 -10.99
N GLN A 65 -3.92 -19.06 -10.09
CA GLN A 65 -3.90 -18.82 -8.64
C GLN A 65 -3.00 -17.63 -8.28
N MET A 66 -1.78 -17.60 -8.81
CA MET A 66 -0.82 -16.54 -8.53
C MET A 66 -1.33 -15.16 -8.99
N ILE A 67 -1.87 -15.09 -10.22
CA ILE A 67 -2.33 -13.82 -10.80
C ILE A 67 -3.64 -13.36 -10.17
N ALA A 68 -4.56 -14.27 -9.86
CA ALA A 68 -5.81 -13.95 -9.19
C ALA A 68 -5.55 -13.37 -7.78
N PHE A 69 -4.63 -13.99 -7.01
CA PHE A 69 -4.22 -13.47 -5.72
C PHE A 69 -3.57 -12.08 -5.84
N LEU A 70 -2.65 -11.91 -6.79
CA LEU A 70 -2.01 -10.63 -7.06
C LEU A 70 -3.02 -9.56 -7.46
N GLN A 71 -3.97 -9.88 -8.34
CA GLN A 71 -5.01 -8.95 -8.78
C GLN A 71 -5.87 -8.49 -7.61
N LEU A 72 -6.37 -9.42 -6.77
CA LEU A 72 -7.18 -9.06 -5.61
C LEU A 72 -6.41 -8.13 -4.66
N LEU A 73 -5.14 -8.43 -4.43
CA LEU A 73 -4.27 -7.64 -3.56
C LEU A 73 -4.00 -6.23 -4.11
N LEU A 74 -3.72 -6.09 -5.42
CA LEU A 74 -3.58 -4.80 -6.10
C LEU A 74 -4.87 -3.99 -6.05
N VAL A 75 -6.00 -4.64 -6.32
CA VAL A 75 -7.32 -4.01 -6.36
C VAL A 75 -7.71 -3.47 -5.00
N LEU A 76 -7.51 -4.23 -3.93
CA LEU A 76 -7.77 -3.80 -2.55
C LEU A 76 -6.91 -2.58 -2.19
N PHE A 77 -5.62 -2.63 -2.46
CA PHE A 77 -4.70 -1.54 -2.15
C PHE A 77 -5.00 -0.24 -2.92
N PHE A 78 -5.11 -0.32 -4.24
CA PHE A 78 -5.33 0.87 -5.08
C PHE A 78 -6.72 1.47 -4.86
N THR A 79 -7.72 0.66 -4.56
CA THR A 79 -9.07 1.14 -4.23
C THR A 79 -9.05 1.96 -2.94
N LEU A 80 -8.42 1.44 -1.87
CA LEU A 80 -8.27 2.16 -0.62
C LEU A 80 -7.53 3.47 -0.84
N LEU A 81 -6.41 3.43 -1.56
CA LEU A 81 -5.54 4.56 -1.81
C LEU A 81 -6.21 5.68 -2.62
N PHE A 82 -6.83 5.34 -3.75
CA PHE A 82 -7.42 6.34 -4.64
C PHE A 82 -8.72 6.93 -4.11
N SER A 83 -9.58 6.12 -3.48
CA SER A 83 -10.81 6.62 -2.85
C SER A 83 -10.48 7.56 -1.70
N ALA A 84 -9.67 7.09 -0.74
CA ALA A 84 -9.28 7.89 0.43
C ALA A 84 -8.51 9.15 0.04
N GLY A 85 -7.51 9.02 -0.84
CA GLY A 85 -6.65 10.12 -1.25
C GLY A 85 -7.39 11.20 -2.04
N SER A 86 -8.31 10.83 -2.92
CA SER A 86 -9.05 11.80 -3.74
C SER A 86 -9.99 12.69 -2.93
N ILE A 87 -10.60 12.15 -1.86
CA ILE A 87 -11.49 12.90 -0.98
C ILE A 87 -10.67 13.73 0.01
N ALA A 88 -9.60 13.16 0.56
CA ALA A 88 -8.75 13.86 1.50
C ALA A 88 -8.01 15.05 0.85
N GLN A 89 -7.63 14.94 -0.42
CA GLN A 89 -7.06 16.06 -1.16
C GLN A 89 -8.05 17.23 -1.34
N GLU A 90 -9.34 16.96 -1.58
CA GLU A 90 -10.36 18.02 -1.66
C GLU A 90 -10.57 18.71 -0.30
N LYS A 91 -10.34 17.99 0.79
CA LYS A 91 -10.37 18.56 2.14
C LYS A 91 -9.15 19.45 2.39
N ASP A 92 -7.95 18.95 2.08
CA ASP A 92 -6.71 19.71 2.27
C ASP A 92 -6.70 21.00 1.43
N ARG A 93 -7.32 21.00 0.25
CA ARG A 93 -7.49 22.19 -0.61
C ARG A 93 -8.66 23.10 -0.24
N GLY A 94 -9.51 22.71 0.70
CA GLY A 94 -10.73 23.45 1.08
C GLY A 94 -11.85 23.42 0.02
N THR A 95 -11.69 22.67 -1.07
CA THR A 95 -12.65 22.58 -2.18
C THR A 95 -13.86 21.69 -1.86
N LEU A 96 -13.77 20.81 -0.87
CA LEU A 96 -14.92 20.02 -0.42
C LEU A 96 -16.07 20.91 0.08
N ILE A 97 -15.76 22.02 0.75
CA ILE A 97 -16.78 22.95 1.26
C ILE A 97 -17.51 23.63 0.09
N LEU A 98 -16.79 23.98 -0.97
CA LEU A 98 -17.39 24.51 -2.20
C LEU A 98 -18.37 23.51 -2.83
N LEU A 99 -18.01 22.23 -2.88
CA LEU A 99 -18.91 21.17 -3.37
C LEU A 99 -20.15 20.97 -2.49
N LEU A 100 -20.07 21.24 -1.19
CA LEU A 100 -21.20 21.17 -0.26
C LEU A 100 -22.13 22.40 -0.34
N MET A 101 -21.69 23.48 -0.97
CA MET A 101 -22.49 24.69 -1.21
C MET A 101 -23.26 24.65 -2.54
N THR A 102 -22.99 23.68 -3.42
CA THR A 102 -23.72 23.51 -4.68
C THR A 102 -25.03 22.73 -4.48
N GLU A 103 -25.88 22.68 -5.51
CA GLU A 103 -27.17 21.96 -5.50
C GLU A 103 -27.04 20.43 -5.53
N LEU A 104 -25.86 19.87 -5.28
CA LEU A 104 -25.63 18.42 -5.28
C LEU A 104 -26.25 17.76 -4.06
N LYS A 105 -27.00 16.67 -4.26
CA LYS A 105 -27.50 15.85 -3.15
C LYS A 105 -26.34 15.09 -2.49
N ASP A 106 -26.42 14.86 -1.19
CA ASP A 106 -25.38 14.17 -0.42
C ASP A 106 -25.05 12.78 -1.01
N ARG A 107 -26.07 12.05 -1.49
CA ARG A 107 -25.91 10.77 -2.17
C ARG A 107 -25.16 10.87 -3.50
N GLU A 108 -25.35 11.96 -4.24
CA GLU A 108 -24.69 12.23 -5.52
C GLU A 108 -23.24 12.63 -5.26
N LEU A 109 -22.99 13.47 -4.26
CA LEU A 109 -21.63 13.83 -3.88
C LEU A 109 -20.82 12.59 -3.45
N VAL A 110 -21.33 11.80 -2.49
CA VAL A 110 -20.61 10.62 -1.98
C VAL A 110 -20.41 9.59 -3.09
N SER A 111 -21.47 9.20 -3.81
CA SER A 111 -21.37 8.19 -4.87
C SER A 111 -20.48 8.64 -6.02
N GLY A 112 -20.63 9.90 -6.44
CA GLY A 112 -19.91 10.46 -7.59
C GLY A 112 -18.43 10.56 -7.29
N LYS A 113 -18.08 11.03 -6.08
CA LYS A 113 -16.68 11.17 -5.69
C LYS A 113 -16.00 9.82 -5.50
N THR A 114 -16.64 8.87 -4.81
CA THR A 114 -16.05 7.53 -4.65
C THR A 114 -15.90 6.83 -6.01
N GLN A 115 -16.93 6.80 -6.85
CA GLN A 115 -16.87 6.09 -8.14
C GLN A 115 -15.94 6.75 -9.16
N SER A 116 -15.88 8.09 -9.22
CA SER A 116 -14.94 8.80 -10.11
C SER A 116 -13.49 8.50 -9.75
N SER A 117 -13.18 8.42 -8.44
CA SER A 117 -11.83 8.08 -7.98
C SER A 117 -11.39 6.65 -8.35
N LEU A 118 -12.36 5.73 -8.51
CA LEU A 118 -12.15 4.32 -8.79
C LEU A 118 -12.26 3.95 -10.28
N LEU A 119 -12.50 4.94 -11.16
CA LEU A 119 -12.66 4.70 -12.59
C LEU A 119 -11.46 3.96 -13.19
N VAL A 120 -10.25 4.34 -12.81
CA VAL A 120 -9.02 3.66 -13.25
C VAL A 120 -9.02 2.20 -12.81
N VAL A 121 -9.46 1.89 -11.58
CA VAL A 121 -9.50 0.51 -11.08
C VAL A 121 -10.51 -0.33 -11.86
N TYR A 122 -11.71 0.20 -12.12
CA TYR A 122 -12.71 -0.51 -12.95
C TYR A 122 -12.22 -0.78 -14.36
N VAL A 123 -11.49 0.16 -14.95
CA VAL A 123 -10.87 0.01 -16.26
C VAL A 123 -9.79 -1.08 -16.26
N LEU A 124 -8.97 -1.14 -15.20
CA LEU A 124 -7.94 -2.18 -15.07
C LEU A 124 -8.56 -3.57 -14.90
N LEU A 125 -9.64 -3.70 -14.12
CA LEU A 125 -10.41 -4.95 -14.01
C LEU A 125 -11.05 -5.35 -15.34
N ALA A 126 -11.62 -4.41 -16.10
CA ALA A 126 -12.14 -4.72 -17.43
C ALA A 126 -11.02 -5.18 -18.39
N ALA A 127 -9.80 -4.64 -18.24
CA ALA A 127 -8.65 -5.00 -19.04
C ALA A 127 -8.01 -6.35 -18.64
N SER A 128 -8.24 -6.86 -17.44
CA SER A 128 -7.76 -8.20 -17.03
C SER A 128 -8.61 -9.33 -17.58
N ILE A 129 -9.90 -9.11 -17.86
CA ILE A 129 -10.82 -10.16 -18.34
C ILE A 129 -10.25 -10.92 -19.55
N PRO A 130 -9.78 -10.28 -20.64
CA PRO A 130 -9.22 -11.00 -21.78
C PRO A 130 -7.98 -11.82 -21.42
N VAL A 131 -7.18 -11.35 -20.45
CA VAL A 131 -5.96 -12.02 -20.01
C VAL A 131 -6.28 -13.29 -19.22
N PHE A 132 -7.31 -13.28 -18.37
CA PHE A 132 -7.75 -14.51 -17.69
C PHE A 132 -8.45 -15.48 -18.63
N VAL A 133 -9.24 -14.98 -19.59
CA VAL A 133 -9.82 -15.82 -20.65
C VAL A 133 -8.72 -16.47 -21.50
N PHE A 134 -7.58 -15.82 -21.69
CA PHE A 134 -6.42 -16.46 -22.33
C PHE A 134 -5.86 -17.63 -21.50
N LEU A 135 -5.83 -17.52 -20.16
CA LEU A 135 -5.38 -18.61 -19.29
C LEU A 135 -6.29 -19.84 -19.35
N TYR A 136 -7.60 -19.65 -19.59
CA TYR A 136 -8.52 -20.77 -19.83
C TYR A 136 -8.05 -21.69 -20.97
N LEU A 137 -7.37 -21.14 -22.00
CA LEU A 137 -6.84 -21.94 -23.11
C LEU A 137 -5.70 -22.88 -22.70
N LEU A 138 -5.01 -22.63 -21.58
CA LEU A 138 -3.96 -23.51 -21.06
C LEU A 138 -4.53 -24.77 -20.38
N GLY A 139 -5.84 -24.81 -20.12
CA GLY A 139 -6.52 -25.90 -19.43
C GLY A 139 -6.39 -25.83 -17.90
N GLY A 140 -7.19 -26.65 -17.20
CA GLY A 140 -7.15 -26.75 -15.74
C GLY A 140 -7.85 -25.62 -14.96
N ILE A 141 -8.54 -24.72 -15.68
CA ILE A 141 -9.33 -23.62 -15.11
C ILE A 141 -10.72 -23.68 -15.73
N GLU A 142 -11.76 -23.50 -14.93
CA GLU A 142 -13.13 -23.39 -15.43
C GLU A 142 -13.50 -21.91 -15.71
N LEU A 143 -14.28 -21.65 -16.76
CA LEU A 143 -14.74 -20.28 -17.07
C LEU A 143 -15.56 -19.68 -15.90
N SER A 144 -16.28 -20.52 -15.14
CA SER A 144 -17.00 -20.08 -13.95
C SER A 144 -16.06 -19.53 -12.87
N GLN A 145 -14.87 -20.12 -12.66
CA GLN A 145 -13.89 -19.62 -11.69
C GLN A 145 -13.39 -18.22 -12.05
N ILE A 146 -13.15 -17.98 -13.35
CA ILE A 146 -12.71 -16.67 -13.85
C ILE A 146 -13.82 -15.62 -13.60
N LEU A 147 -15.07 -15.95 -13.94
CA LEU A 147 -16.20 -15.06 -13.72
C LEU A 147 -16.42 -14.76 -12.23
N TRP A 148 -16.36 -15.76 -11.36
CA TRP A 148 -16.49 -15.58 -9.92
C TRP A 148 -15.39 -14.71 -9.34
N MET A 149 -14.14 -14.92 -9.77
CA MET A 149 -12.98 -14.15 -9.31
C MET A 149 -13.08 -12.68 -9.75
N GLU A 150 -13.47 -12.41 -11.00
CA GLU A 150 -13.64 -11.04 -11.50
C GLU A 150 -14.83 -10.32 -10.81
N LEU A 151 -15.95 -11.01 -10.60
CA LEU A 151 -17.07 -10.47 -9.83
C LEU A 151 -16.70 -10.21 -8.36
N LEU A 152 -15.91 -11.10 -7.75
CA LEU A 152 -15.38 -10.91 -6.40
C LEU A 152 -14.49 -9.68 -6.32
N CYS A 153 -13.61 -9.47 -7.31
CA CYS A 153 -12.78 -8.27 -7.40
C CYS A 153 -13.65 -7.01 -7.51
N LEU A 154 -14.69 -7.03 -8.35
CA LEU A 154 -15.62 -5.91 -8.51
C LEU A 154 -16.36 -5.56 -7.21
N MET A 155 -16.87 -6.56 -6.49
CA MET A 155 -17.53 -6.35 -5.19
C MET A 155 -16.54 -5.89 -4.11
N THR A 156 -15.31 -6.38 -4.16
CA THR A 156 -14.24 -5.92 -3.27
C THR A 156 -13.94 -4.43 -3.52
N VAL A 157 -13.86 -3.97 -4.78
CA VAL A 157 -13.71 -2.54 -5.10
C VAL A 157 -14.85 -1.72 -4.52
N PHE A 158 -16.09 -2.21 -4.66
CA PHE A 158 -17.26 -1.49 -4.14
C PHE A 158 -17.25 -1.38 -2.61
N ALA A 159 -16.98 -2.49 -1.90
CA ALA A 159 -16.96 -2.53 -0.44
C ALA A 159 -15.80 -1.70 0.14
N THR A 160 -14.58 -1.95 -0.33
CA THR A 160 -13.37 -1.24 0.14
C THR A 160 -13.37 0.22 -0.27
N GLY A 161 -13.90 0.55 -1.45
CA GLY A 161 -14.07 1.93 -1.91
C GLY A 161 -15.06 2.71 -1.04
N SER A 162 -16.12 2.04 -0.56
CA SER A 162 -17.10 2.60 0.38
C SER A 162 -16.51 2.78 1.78
N TRP A 163 -15.71 1.83 2.25
CA TRP A 163 -14.93 1.94 3.49
C TRP A 163 -13.96 3.13 3.47
N ALA A 164 -13.13 3.22 2.42
CA ALA A 164 -12.20 4.33 2.25
C ALA A 164 -12.92 5.68 2.14
N GLY A 165 -14.05 5.73 1.42
CA GLY A 165 -14.89 6.90 1.32
C GLY A 165 -15.43 7.36 2.68
N LEU A 166 -15.97 6.43 3.48
CA LEU A 166 -16.44 6.71 4.84
C LEU A 166 -15.33 7.34 5.70
N VAL A 167 -14.17 6.69 5.74
CA VAL A 167 -13.02 7.16 6.52
C VAL A 167 -12.59 8.56 6.05
N ALA A 168 -12.56 8.81 4.74
CA ALA A 168 -12.16 10.09 4.18
C ALA A 168 -13.15 11.22 4.46
N PHE A 169 -14.45 10.98 4.41
CA PHE A 169 -15.45 11.98 4.80
C PHE A 169 -15.48 12.23 6.31
N TRP A 170 -15.08 11.25 7.13
CA TRP A 170 -15.02 11.37 8.59
C TRP A 170 -13.76 12.07 9.11
N ARG A 171 -12.61 11.89 8.44
CA ARG A 171 -11.32 12.44 8.87
C ARG A 171 -10.94 13.73 8.15
N GLU A 172 -10.29 14.64 8.88
CA GLU A 172 -9.86 15.94 8.36
C GLU A 172 -8.45 15.88 7.75
N LYS A 173 -7.55 15.07 8.32
CA LYS A 173 -6.14 15.02 7.91
C LYS A 173 -5.89 13.84 6.96
N THR A 174 -5.25 14.10 5.82
CA THR A 174 -4.84 13.11 4.81
C THR A 174 -4.13 11.89 5.39
N PHE A 175 -3.11 12.10 6.23
CA PHE A 175 -2.40 10.99 6.90
C PHE A 175 -3.34 10.09 7.70
N GLN A 176 -4.20 10.67 8.54
CA GLN A 176 -5.14 9.89 9.36
C GLN A 176 -6.12 9.13 8.48
N THR A 177 -6.60 9.75 7.40
CA THR A 177 -7.49 9.11 6.44
C THR A 177 -6.84 7.86 5.83
N LEU A 178 -5.65 8.00 5.26
CA LEU A 178 -4.94 6.90 4.60
C LEU A 178 -4.56 5.79 5.59
N ALA A 179 -4.00 6.16 6.74
CA ALA A 179 -3.60 5.22 7.78
C ALA A 179 -4.79 4.42 8.31
N ILE A 180 -5.93 5.06 8.62
CA ILE A 180 -7.13 4.38 9.12
C ILE A 180 -7.77 3.53 8.02
N SER A 181 -7.74 3.97 6.76
CA SER A 181 -8.26 3.17 5.65
C SER A 181 -7.49 1.85 5.49
N VAL A 182 -6.16 1.89 5.47
CA VAL A 182 -5.32 0.69 5.33
C VAL A 182 -5.34 -0.16 6.60
N LEU A 183 -4.99 0.43 7.75
CA LEU A 183 -4.90 -0.30 9.01
C LEU A 183 -6.26 -0.84 9.45
N GLY A 184 -7.31 -0.03 9.30
CA GLY A 184 -8.66 -0.45 9.65
C GLY A 184 -9.18 -1.58 8.75
N MET A 185 -8.76 -1.64 7.48
CA MET A 185 -9.08 -2.78 6.61
C MET A 185 -8.37 -4.06 7.09
N VAL A 186 -7.08 -3.98 7.44
CA VAL A 186 -6.35 -5.15 7.95
C VAL A 186 -6.93 -5.64 9.28
N VAL A 187 -7.26 -4.71 10.20
CA VAL A 187 -7.94 -5.04 11.46
C VAL A 187 -9.32 -5.66 11.19
N PHE A 188 -10.08 -5.11 10.24
CA PHE A 188 -11.38 -5.67 9.86
C PHE A 188 -11.27 -7.13 9.39
N LEU A 189 -10.31 -7.43 8.50
CA LEU A 189 -10.06 -8.80 8.04
C LEU A 189 -9.66 -9.73 9.20
N GLY A 190 -8.78 -9.27 10.11
CA GLY A 190 -8.41 -10.05 11.29
C GLY A 190 -9.58 -10.32 12.24
N VAL A 191 -10.49 -9.35 12.42
CA VAL A 191 -11.71 -9.52 13.22
C VAL A 191 -12.68 -10.49 12.55
N VAL A 192 -12.84 -10.42 11.22
CA VAL A 192 -13.66 -11.39 10.47
C VAL A 192 -13.13 -12.80 10.68
N GLU A 193 -11.82 -13.01 10.55
CA GLU A 193 -11.21 -14.32 10.73
C GLU A 193 -11.36 -14.83 12.17
N LEU A 194 -11.21 -13.95 13.16
CA LEU A 194 -11.47 -14.29 14.56
C LEU A 194 -12.93 -14.72 14.77
N ILE A 195 -13.90 -13.97 14.27
CA ILE A 195 -15.34 -14.32 14.42
C ILE A 195 -15.64 -15.65 13.73
N VAL A 196 -15.08 -15.88 12.54
CA VAL A 196 -15.20 -17.15 11.82
C VAL A 196 -14.65 -18.32 12.62
N SER A 197 -13.49 -18.15 13.27
CA SER A 197 -12.86 -19.20 14.07
C SER A 197 -13.69 -19.59 15.29
N LEU A 198 -14.45 -18.64 15.85
CA LEU A 198 -15.37 -18.84 16.97
C LEU A 198 -16.73 -19.43 16.54
N LEU A 199 -17.10 -19.31 15.27
CA LEU A 199 -18.33 -19.87 14.71
C LEU A 199 -18.16 -21.37 14.44
N GLY A 200 -19.04 -22.18 15.03
CA GLY A 200 -19.08 -23.62 14.79
C GLY A 200 -19.26 -23.97 13.31
N ALA A 201 -18.70 -25.11 12.89
CA ALA A 201 -18.60 -25.48 11.48
C ALA A 201 -19.94 -25.59 10.73
N HIS A 202 -21.03 -25.88 11.46
CA HIS A 202 -22.38 -26.10 10.93
C HIS A 202 -23.28 -24.85 10.98
N SER A 203 -22.76 -23.68 11.37
CA SER A 203 -23.58 -22.47 11.44
C SER A 203 -23.96 -21.96 10.03
N ALA A 204 -25.26 -21.74 9.79
CA ALA A 204 -25.77 -21.19 8.54
C ALA A 204 -25.27 -19.77 8.23
N VAL A 205 -24.81 -19.04 9.25
CA VAL A 205 -24.30 -17.65 9.11
C VAL A 205 -22.81 -17.62 8.76
N ARG A 206 -22.08 -18.72 9.01
CA ARG A 206 -20.63 -18.82 8.79
C ARG A 206 -20.21 -18.47 7.36
N PRO A 207 -20.88 -18.94 6.28
CA PRO A 207 -20.50 -18.60 4.91
C PRO A 207 -20.62 -17.10 4.61
N PHE A 208 -21.61 -16.41 5.18
CA PHE A 208 -21.79 -14.97 4.96
C PHE A 208 -20.74 -14.14 5.72
N ILE A 209 -20.45 -14.49 6.96
CA ILE A 209 -19.40 -13.81 7.73
C ILE A 209 -18.02 -14.08 7.12
N ALA A 210 -17.74 -15.34 6.77
CA ALA A 210 -16.52 -15.71 6.05
C ALA A 210 -16.40 -14.97 4.72
N GLY A 211 -17.52 -14.76 4.02
CA GLY A 211 -17.58 -14.03 2.77
C GLY A 211 -17.27 -12.53 2.86
N LEU A 212 -17.12 -11.97 4.07
CA LEU A 212 -16.60 -10.61 4.26
C LEU A 212 -15.08 -10.53 4.04
N ASP A 213 -14.36 -11.65 4.13
CA ASP A 213 -12.96 -11.75 3.74
C ASP A 213 -12.85 -12.17 2.26
N PRO A 214 -12.46 -11.26 1.36
CA PRO A 214 -12.32 -11.58 -0.05
C PRO A 214 -11.14 -12.51 -0.34
N PHE A 215 -10.10 -12.55 0.51
CA PHE A 215 -8.97 -13.47 0.32
C PHE A 215 -9.39 -14.91 0.56
N ARG A 216 -10.23 -15.12 1.59
CA ARG A 216 -10.83 -16.43 1.84
C ARG A 216 -11.73 -16.86 0.70
N ALA A 217 -12.66 -15.99 0.28
CA ALA A 217 -13.53 -16.26 -0.87
C ALA A 217 -12.74 -16.61 -2.14
N LEU A 218 -11.62 -15.92 -2.38
CA LEU A 218 -10.72 -16.25 -3.48
C LEU A 218 -10.11 -17.65 -3.33
N TYR A 219 -9.63 -18.00 -2.13
CA TYR A 219 -9.11 -19.34 -1.87
C TYR A 219 -10.15 -20.44 -2.14
N GLU A 220 -11.41 -20.22 -1.77
CA GLU A 220 -12.50 -21.17 -2.06
C GLU A 220 -12.77 -21.33 -3.57
N ILE A 221 -12.70 -20.23 -4.33
CA ILE A 221 -12.86 -20.24 -5.80
C ILE A 221 -11.69 -21.00 -6.45
N LEU A 222 -10.47 -20.80 -5.96
CA LEU A 222 -9.25 -21.39 -6.52
C LEU A 222 -9.12 -22.88 -6.18
N ASN A 223 -9.54 -23.32 -4.98
CA ASN A 223 -9.40 -24.69 -4.49
C ASN A 223 -10.73 -25.33 -4.07
N PRO A 224 -11.69 -25.55 -5.01
CA PRO A 224 -13.03 -26.04 -4.68
C PRO A 224 -13.05 -27.47 -4.11
N LEU A 225 -11.99 -28.24 -4.38
CA LEU A 225 -11.81 -29.62 -3.88
C LEU A 225 -11.31 -29.67 -2.42
N SER A 226 -10.68 -28.59 -1.93
CA SER A 226 -10.08 -28.58 -0.58
C SER A 226 -11.12 -28.48 0.54
N LEU A 227 -12.33 -28.04 0.22
CA LEU A 227 -13.40 -27.76 1.18
C LEU A 227 -14.55 -28.78 1.13
N ASN A 228 -14.62 -29.58 0.06
CA ASN A 228 -15.66 -30.59 -0.14
C ASN A 228 -15.08 -31.99 0.04
N THR A 229 -15.08 -32.49 1.27
CA THR A 229 -14.74 -33.89 1.59
C THR A 229 -15.92 -34.85 1.39
N GLY A 230 -17.09 -34.35 0.96
CA GLY A 230 -18.31 -35.13 0.75
C GLY A 230 -18.57 -35.53 -0.70
N LEU A 231 -19.53 -36.43 -0.91
CA LEU A 231 -19.95 -36.96 -2.23
C LEU A 231 -20.88 -36.02 -3.03
N GLN A 232 -20.94 -34.73 -2.69
CA GLN A 232 -21.81 -33.79 -3.40
C GLN A 232 -21.14 -33.25 -4.68
N PRO A 233 -21.91 -32.90 -5.73
CA PRO A 233 -21.35 -32.24 -6.91
C PRO A 233 -20.63 -30.96 -6.50
N VAL A 234 -19.35 -30.86 -6.83
CA VAL A 234 -18.53 -29.69 -6.55
C VAL A 234 -19.09 -28.52 -7.35
N SER A 235 -19.74 -27.57 -6.68
CA SER A 235 -20.19 -26.32 -7.29
C SER A 235 -19.35 -25.18 -6.78
N ILE A 236 -18.70 -24.45 -7.70
CA ILE A 236 -17.97 -23.23 -7.39
C ILE A 236 -19.01 -22.11 -7.27
N SER A 237 -19.28 -21.66 -6.06
CA SER A 237 -20.28 -20.62 -5.79
C SER A 237 -19.72 -19.60 -4.81
N ALA A 238 -19.50 -18.37 -5.27
CA ALA A 238 -19.05 -17.25 -4.43
C ALA A 238 -20.21 -16.33 -3.99
N TRP A 239 -21.46 -16.78 -4.12
CA TRP A 239 -22.65 -16.00 -3.77
C TRP A 239 -22.62 -15.42 -2.34
N PRO A 240 -22.27 -16.20 -1.28
CA PRO A 240 -22.23 -15.66 0.08
C PRO A 240 -21.31 -14.44 0.20
N SER A 241 -20.13 -14.50 -0.43
CA SER A 241 -19.13 -13.43 -0.41
C SER A 241 -19.59 -12.21 -1.22
N LEU A 242 -20.15 -12.41 -2.41
CA LEU A 242 -20.68 -11.30 -3.21
C LEU A 242 -21.80 -10.55 -2.47
N ILE A 243 -22.73 -11.28 -1.87
CA ILE A 243 -23.85 -10.70 -1.11
C ILE A 243 -23.31 -9.94 0.11
N SER A 244 -22.39 -10.54 0.86
CA SER A 244 -21.86 -9.96 2.10
C SER A 244 -21.07 -8.67 1.82
N LEU A 245 -20.21 -8.67 0.79
CA LEU A 245 -19.47 -7.48 0.37
C LEU A 245 -20.39 -6.39 -0.20
N PHE A 246 -21.43 -6.77 -0.96
CA PHE A 246 -22.41 -5.82 -1.48
C PHE A 246 -23.20 -5.15 -0.34
N VAL A 247 -23.69 -5.94 0.61
CA VAL A 247 -24.42 -5.44 1.79
C VAL A 247 -23.52 -4.54 2.64
N LEU A 248 -22.28 -4.96 2.90
CA LEU A 248 -21.30 -4.15 3.62
C LEU A 248 -21.06 -2.80 2.90
N GLY A 249 -20.74 -2.84 1.61
CA GLY A 249 -20.49 -1.64 0.82
C GLY A 249 -21.69 -0.68 0.82
N PHE A 250 -22.90 -1.22 0.63
CA PHE A 250 -24.12 -0.42 0.64
C PHE A 250 -24.38 0.20 2.02
N ALA A 251 -24.25 -0.57 3.10
CA ALA A 251 -24.44 -0.09 4.47
C ALA A 251 -23.45 1.03 4.84
N LEU A 252 -22.16 0.84 4.55
CA LEU A 252 -21.12 1.85 4.79
C LEU A 252 -21.39 3.14 3.99
N LYS A 253 -21.81 2.99 2.73
CA LYS A 253 -22.12 4.12 1.87
C LYS A 253 -23.37 4.87 2.34
N ALA A 254 -24.43 4.16 2.73
CA ALA A 254 -25.64 4.76 3.29
C ALA A 254 -25.33 5.54 4.58
N TYR A 255 -24.55 4.94 5.48
CA TYR A 255 -24.09 5.61 6.71
C TYR A 255 -23.28 6.88 6.42
N THR A 256 -22.40 6.83 5.42
CA THR A 256 -21.59 7.98 4.98
C THR A 256 -22.47 9.12 4.47
N VAL A 257 -23.50 8.81 3.68
CA VAL A 257 -24.46 9.81 3.17
C VAL A 257 -25.22 10.47 4.32
N LEU A 258 -25.71 9.69 5.28
CA LEU A 258 -26.45 10.22 6.44
C LEU A 258 -25.61 11.13 7.33
N ARG A 259 -24.30 10.85 7.46
CA ARG A 259 -23.40 11.59 8.36
C ARG A 259 -22.59 12.67 7.66
N LEU A 260 -22.68 12.82 6.33
CA LEU A 260 -21.85 13.71 5.53
C LEU A 260 -21.86 15.15 6.07
N ARG A 261 -23.05 15.74 6.23
CA ARG A 261 -23.23 17.14 6.71
C ARG A 261 -22.96 17.31 8.20
N VAL A 262 -23.07 16.24 8.98
CA VAL A 262 -22.72 16.25 10.40
C VAL A 262 -21.20 16.31 10.56
N TRP A 263 -20.46 15.58 9.73
CA TRP A 263 -19.00 15.59 9.75
C TRP A 263 -18.40 16.80 9.04
N ASN A 264 -19.07 17.34 8.01
CA ASN A 264 -18.55 18.42 7.18
C ASN A 264 -19.61 19.54 7.09
N PRO A 265 -19.73 20.40 8.12
CA PRO A 265 -20.65 21.54 8.09
C PRO A 265 -20.20 22.55 7.01
N SER A 266 -21.14 22.95 6.15
CA SER A 266 -20.88 23.87 5.02
C SER A 266 -20.64 25.32 5.44
N ARG A 267 -21.18 25.71 6.60
CA ARG A 267 -20.79 26.94 7.27
C ARG A 267 -19.55 26.63 8.09
N SER A 268 -18.40 27.15 7.68
CA SER A 268 -17.39 27.53 8.64
C SER A 268 -18.13 28.29 9.73
N VAL A 269 -18.25 27.67 10.90
CA VAL A 269 -18.55 28.37 12.13
C VAL A 269 -17.44 29.39 12.24
N TYR A 270 -17.70 30.58 11.72
CA TYR A 270 -17.07 31.82 12.14
C TYR A 270 -17.53 31.97 13.60
N LYS A 271 -16.95 31.14 14.48
CA LYS A 271 -16.74 31.53 15.88
C LYS A 271 -15.62 32.57 15.82
N ALA A 272 -15.88 33.70 15.18
CA ALA A 272 -15.68 34.92 15.94
C ALA A 272 -16.66 34.72 17.11
N THR A 273 -16.13 34.30 18.25
CA THR A 273 -16.75 34.72 19.50
C THR A 273 -17.11 36.18 19.27
N PRO A 274 -18.37 36.63 19.42
CA PRO A 274 -18.59 38.05 19.52
C PRO A 274 -17.66 38.47 20.64
N LYS A 275 -16.58 39.19 20.28
CA LYS A 275 -15.87 39.99 21.26
C LYS A 275 -16.93 41.00 21.66
N GLU A 276 -17.67 40.68 22.72
CA GLU A 276 -18.10 41.74 23.61
C GLU A 276 -16.83 42.55 23.86
N GLU A 277 -16.87 43.83 23.50
CA GLU A 277 -15.82 44.81 23.75
C GLU A 277 -15.67 44.95 25.27
N THR A 278 -15.15 43.91 25.91
CA THR A 278 -14.56 44.01 27.23
C THR A 278 -13.09 44.18 26.95
N GLU A 279 -12.49 45.23 27.50
CA GLU A 279 -11.06 45.49 27.47
C GLU A 279 -10.31 44.26 28.00
N GLU A 280 -10.00 43.31 27.12
CA GLU A 280 -9.18 42.16 27.44
C GLU A 280 -7.78 42.69 27.71
N VAL A 281 -7.42 42.72 28.99
CA VAL A 281 -6.04 42.79 29.45
C VAL A 281 -5.27 41.73 28.65
N VAL A 282 -4.44 42.18 27.70
CA VAL A 282 -3.55 41.30 26.93
C VAL A 282 -2.56 40.72 27.93
N THR A 283 -2.91 39.60 28.55
CA THR A 283 -1.96 38.75 29.24
C THR A 283 -0.92 38.38 28.20
N LYS A 284 0.28 38.94 28.31
CA LYS A 284 1.46 38.53 27.54
C LYS A 284 1.62 37.02 27.77
N GLU A 285 1.09 36.20 26.87
CA GLU A 285 1.42 34.79 26.84
C GLU A 285 2.94 34.71 26.77
N GLN A 286 3.54 33.95 27.69
CA GLN A 286 4.98 33.76 27.68
C GLN A 286 5.38 33.24 26.30
N ALA A 287 6.24 33.99 25.60
CA ALA A 287 6.76 33.59 24.31
C ALA A 287 7.38 32.19 24.46
N ARG A 288 6.82 31.20 23.76
CA ARG A 288 7.31 29.83 23.83
C ARG A 288 8.75 29.81 23.36
N THR A 289 9.64 29.19 24.14
CA THR A 289 11.03 29.00 23.73
C THR A 289 11.07 28.00 22.57
N ILE A 290 11.37 28.49 21.38
CA ILE A 290 11.53 27.68 20.17
C ILE A 290 12.94 27.07 20.20
N TRP A 291 13.07 25.81 19.78
CA TRP A 291 14.39 25.16 19.69
C TRP A 291 15.22 25.73 18.53
N THR A 292 16.51 25.41 18.51
CA THR A 292 17.44 25.82 17.45
C THR A 292 16.93 25.51 16.04
N ASN A 293 16.28 24.35 15.85
CA ASN A 293 15.54 24.05 14.62
C ASN A 293 14.02 24.25 14.84
N PRO A 294 13.42 25.32 14.27
CA PRO A 294 12.00 25.63 14.46
C PRO A 294 11.07 24.60 13.81
N VAL A 295 11.52 23.94 12.73
CA VAL A 295 10.74 22.94 11.99
C VAL A 295 10.56 21.67 12.81
N ILE A 296 11.64 21.11 13.38
CA ILE A 296 11.55 19.97 14.31
C ILE A 296 10.65 20.31 15.50
N TRP A 297 10.86 21.48 16.12
CA TRP A 297 10.05 21.91 17.26
C TRP A 297 8.57 21.93 16.91
N ARG A 298 8.21 22.50 15.76
CA ARG A 298 6.82 22.55 15.29
C ARG A 298 6.25 21.14 15.09
N GLU A 299 6.96 20.26 14.39
CA GLU A 299 6.49 18.89 14.11
C GLU A 299 6.24 18.09 15.40
N ILE A 300 7.10 18.26 16.41
CA ILE A 300 7.03 17.51 17.68
C ILE A 300 6.02 18.14 18.65
N MET A 301 6.05 19.45 18.84
CA MET A 301 5.30 20.12 19.91
C MET A 301 3.88 20.49 19.53
N THR A 302 3.61 20.83 18.27
CA THR A 302 2.26 21.29 17.85
C THR A 302 1.29 20.15 17.55
N LYS A 303 1.72 18.88 17.68
CA LYS A 303 0.94 17.69 17.32
C LYS A 303 0.35 17.85 15.91
N ALA A 304 1.21 18.15 14.93
CA ALA A 304 0.83 18.43 13.54
C ALA A 304 -0.14 17.39 12.93
N TYR A 305 -0.06 16.14 13.38
CA TYR A 305 -0.88 15.01 12.92
C TYR A 305 -2.19 14.80 13.71
N GLY A 306 -2.51 15.63 14.70
CA GLY A 306 -3.75 15.63 15.48
C GLY A 306 -3.82 14.58 16.61
N ARG A 307 -4.69 14.79 17.60
CA ARG A 307 -4.84 13.90 18.79
C ARG A 307 -5.28 12.47 18.44
N LYS A 308 -5.94 12.26 17.30
CA LYS A 308 -6.45 10.93 16.91
C LYS A 308 -5.36 9.98 16.43
N ILE A 309 -4.11 10.43 16.30
CA ILE A 309 -2.98 9.57 15.98
C ILE A 309 -2.74 8.47 17.03
N TYR A 310 -3.07 8.72 18.30
CA TYR A 310 -2.96 7.72 19.36
C TYR A 310 -3.87 6.50 19.11
N VAL A 311 -5.04 6.70 18.50
CA VAL A 311 -5.95 5.60 18.14
C VAL A 311 -5.33 4.73 17.05
N ILE A 312 -4.66 5.33 16.08
CA ILE A 312 -3.97 4.61 15.00
C ILE A 312 -2.82 3.78 15.60
N LYS A 313 -2.02 4.38 16.49
CA LYS A 313 -0.91 3.70 17.18
C LYS A 313 -1.41 2.54 18.05
N LEU A 314 -2.48 2.75 18.81
CA LEU A 314 -3.11 1.70 19.63
C LEU A 314 -3.62 0.54 18.76
N ALA A 315 -4.35 0.85 17.70
CA ALA A 315 -4.87 -0.17 16.79
C ALA A 315 -3.75 -0.95 16.09
N TYR A 316 -2.65 -0.29 15.72
CA TYR A 316 -1.46 -0.95 15.19
C TYR A 316 -0.82 -1.89 16.19
N PHE A 317 -0.66 -1.45 17.45
CA PHE A 317 -0.09 -2.27 18.51
C PHE A 317 -0.96 -3.49 18.83
N LEU A 318 -2.29 -3.33 18.88
CA LEU A 318 -3.23 -4.44 19.07
C LEU A 318 -3.18 -5.42 17.89
N LEU A 319 -3.11 -4.92 16.65
CA LEU A 319 -2.97 -5.76 15.47
C LEU A 319 -1.65 -6.55 15.50
N ALA A 320 -0.55 -5.92 15.90
CA ALA A 320 0.74 -6.59 16.06
C ALA A 320 0.68 -7.70 17.12
N GLY A 321 0.05 -7.43 18.27
CA GLY A 321 -0.18 -8.43 19.31
C GLY A 321 -1.04 -9.59 18.82
N PHE A 322 -2.15 -9.30 18.12
CA PHE A 322 -3.05 -10.32 17.58
C PHE A 322 -2.38 -11.19 16.51
N THR A 323 -1.67 -10.59 15.56
CA THR A 323 -0.97 -11.33 14.49
C THR A 323 0.15 -12.21 15.04
N LEU A 324 0.91 -11.72 16.03
CA LEU A 324 1.93 -12.51 16.71
C LEU A 324 1.29 -13.66 17.50
N TRP A 325 0.22 -13.39 18.25
CA TRP A 325 -0.52 -14.41 19.00
C TRP A 325 -1.03 -15.50 18.06
N ALA A 326 -1.74 -15.13 16.99
CA ALA A 326 -2.28 -16.06 16.00
C ALA A 326 -1.16 -16.89 15.33
N ALA A 327 -0.01 -16.27 15.04
CA ALA A 327 1.12 -17.00 14.48
C ALA A 327 1.70 -18.02 15.47
N VAL A 328 1.85 -17.67 16.75
CA VAL A 328 2.41 -18.56 17.78
C VAL A 328 1.46 -19.70 18.15
N THR A 329 0.15 -19.45 18.15
CA THR A 329 -0.86 -20.47 18.49
C THR A 329 -1.37 -21.27 17.29
N SER A 330 -0.87 -20.99 16.08
CA SER A 330 -1.33 -21.70 14.88
C SER A 330 -0.90 -23.16 14.88
N ASP A 331 -1.78 -24.05 14.43
CA ASP A 331 -1.48 -25.48 14.23
C ASP A 331 -0.29 -25.66 13.27
N ALA A 332 -0.10 -24.71 12.33
CA ALA A 332 1.05 -24.67 11.44
C ALA A 332 2.39 -24.63 12.19
N VAL A 333 2.47 -23.98 13.36
CA VAL A 333 3.68 -24.01 14.19
C VAL A 333 3.86 -25.37 14.86
N ALA A 334 2.78 -25.97 15.34
CA ALA A 334 2.81 -27.31 15.94
C ALA A 334 3.21 -28.39 14.92
N GLU A 335 2.76 -28.24 13.67
CA GLU A 335 3.07 -29.13 12.54
C GLU A 335 4.45 -28.84 11.91
N GLY A 336 5.14 -27.77 12.32
CA GLY A 336 6.41 -27.36 11.73
C GLY A 336 6.29 -26.89 10.26
N THR A 337 5.11 -26.43 9.86
CA THR A 337 4.80 -25.99 8.50
C THR A 337 5.55 -24.71 8.16
N LEU A 338 6.39 -24.78 7.13
CA LEU A 338 7.15 -23.64 6.61
C LEU A 338 6.49 -23.10 5.33
N TYR A 339 6.16 -21.81 5.33
CA TYR A 339 5.72 -21.13 4.13
C TYR A 339 6.90 -20.99 3.16
N LEU A 340 6.67 -21.31 1.89
CA LEU A 340 7.71 -21.37 0.85
C LEU A 340 8.89 -22.29 1.22
N GLY A 341 8.67 -23.23 2.14
CA GLY A 341 9.69 -24.16 2.64
C GLY A 341 10.82 -23.50 3.43
N VAL A 342 10.71 -22.22 3.81
CA VAL A 342 11.78 -21.48 4.51
C VAL A 342 11.25 -20.57 5.61
N ILE A 343 10.06 -19.97 5.45
CA ILE A 343 9.59 -18.91 6.33
C ILE A 343 8.61 -19.49 7.37
N PRO A 344 8.94 -19.42 8.67
CA PRO A 344 8.02 -19.88 9.70
C PRO A 344 6.85 -18.88 9.89
N PRO A 345 5.70 -19.30 10.44
CA PRO A 345 4.52 -18.44 10.63
C PRO A 345 4.84 -17.15 11.41
N GLN A 346 5.70 -17.22 12.43
CA GLN A 346 6.07 -16.05 13.21
C GLN A 346 6.91 -15.06 12.39
N GLY A 347 7.73 -15.56 11.45
CA GLY A 347 8.49 -14.73 10.51
C GLY A 347 7.60 -13.97 9.55
N LEU A 348 6.52 -14.59 9.06
CA LEU A 348 5.50 -13.90 8.25
C LEU A 348 4.74 -12.84 9.05
N ALA A 349 4.39 -13.12 10.31
CA ALA A 349 3.74 -12.12 11.16
C ALA A 349 4.63 -10.89 11.37
N PHE A 350 5.92 -11.09 11.66
CA PHE A 350 6.89 -10.00 11.71
C PHE A 350 6.96 -9.24 10.39
N ALA A 351 7.09 -9.93 9.25
CA ALA A 351 7.19 -9.31 7.94
C ALA A 351 5.95 -8.47 7.60
N GLY A 352 4.75 -8.96 7.90
CA GLY A 352 3.50 -8.22 7.67
C GLY A 352 3.39 -6.94 8.52
N ILE A 353 3.73 -7.03 9.81
CA ILE A 353 3.71 -5.87 10.72
C ILE A 353 4.81 -4.87 10.38
N ALA A 354 6.01 -5.34 10.02
CA ALA A 354 7.11 -4.51 9.54
C ALA A 354 6.75 -3.80 8.23
N TRP A 355 6.11 -4.49 7.28
CA TRP A 355 5.62 -3.91 6.03
C TRP A 355 4.58 -2.81 6.28
N LEU A 356 3.63 -3.03 7.19
CA LEU A 356 2.68 -1.99 7.59
C LEU A 356 3.37 -0.79 8.24
N SER A 357 4.38 -1.00 9.08
CA SER A 357 5.20 0.08 9.66
C SER A 357 5.85 0.93 8.58
N LEU A 358 6.47 0.26 7.61
CA LEU A 358 7.14 0.87 6.46
C LEU A 358 6.15 1.71 5.64
N VAL A 359 4.97 1.17 5.31
CA VAL A 359 3.91 1.87 4.56
C VAL A 359 3.38 3.10 5.32
N LEU A 360 3.13 2.98 6.63
CA LEU A 360 2.62 4.08 7.44
C LEU A 360 3.66 5.21 7.61
N ALA A 361 4.92 4.86 7.86
CA ALA A 361 6.01 5.83 7.94
C ALA A 361 6.24 6.54 6.60
N ASN A 362 6.18 5.82 5.48
CA ASN A 362 6.21 6.40 4.13
C ASN A 362 5.07 7.39 3.92
N THR A 363 3.84 6.98 4.26
CA THR A 363 2.64 7.82 4.10
C THR A 363 2.78 9.10 4.91
N GLN A 364 3.29 9.01 6.14
CA GLN A 364 3.54 10.17 6.98
C GLN A 364 4.59 11.10 6.36
N ALA A 365 5.66 10.52 5.80
CA ALA A 365 6.72 11.29 5.16
C ALA A 365 6.20 12.08 3.95
N VAL A 366 5.47 11.44 3.03
CA VAL A 366 4.89 12.12 1.87
C VAL A 366 3.92 13.22 2.31
N THR A 367 2.99 12.88 3.21
CA THR A 367 1.93 13.81 3.64
C THR A 367 2.48 15.00 4.42
N SER A 368 3.62 14.86 5.10
CA SER A 368 4.28 15.96 5.80
C SER A 368 4.68 17.13 4.90
N ILE A 369 4.92 16.89 3.61
CA ILE A 369 5.25 17.89 2.60
C ILE A 369 4.02 18.25 1.78
N THR A 370 3.28 17.24 1.33
CA THR A 370 2.19 17.48 0.37
C THR A 370 1.02 18.23 0.99
N SER A 371 0.78 18.05 2.30
CA SER A 371 -0.22 18.85 3.02
C SER A 371 0.16 20.33 3.13
N GLU A 372 1.45 20.64 3.25
CA GLU A 372 1.94 22.03 3.22
C GLU A 372 1.84 22.65 1.83
N LYS A 373 2.09 21.85 0.79
CA LYS A 373 1.89 22.27 -0.61
C LYS A 373 0.42 22.55 -0.91
N ASP A 374 -0.49 21.63 -0.60
CA ASP A 374 -1.93 21.81 -0.86
C ASP A 374 -2.51 22.99 -0.04
N SER A 375 -1.96 23.25 1.16
CA SER A 375 -2.34 24.41 1.99
C SER A 375 -1.65 25.72 1.61
N LYS A 376 -0.76 25.72 0.60
CA LYS A 376 0.08 26.86 0.17
C LYS A 376 0.97 27.45 1.28
N THR A 377 1.31 26.67 2.31
CA THR A 377 2.19 27.14 3.39
C THR A 377 3.67 26.96 3.06
N LEU A 378 4.00 26.07 2.11
CA LEU A 378 5.37 25.84 1.67
C LEU A 378 5.99 27.12 1.04
N GLU A 379 5.21 27.86 0.25
CA GLU A 379 5.65 29.12 -0.38
C GLU A 379 6.01 30.17 0.67
N LEU A 380 5.27 30.22 1.79
CA LEU A 380 5.59 31.12 2.91
C LEU A 380 6.90 30.72 3.59
N LEU A 381 7.17 29.43 3.76
CA LEU A 381 8.43 28.94 4.35
C LEU A 381 9.63 29.26 3.45
N LEU A 382 9.46 29.27 2.13
CA LEU A 382 10.53 29.60 1.18
C LEU A 382 11.00 31.07 1.27
N VAL A 383 10.18 31.97 1.81
CA VAL A 383 10.53 33.39 2.01
C VAL A 383 11.21 33.62 3.37
N THR A 384 11.27 32.60 4.24
CA THR A 384 11.94 32.70 5.55
C THR A 384 13.42 32.34 5.49
N ASP A 385 14.16 32.62 6.58
CA ASP A 385 15.59 32.29 6.72
C ASP A 385 15.88 30.80 6.96
N ILE A 386 14.88 29.92 6.83
CA ILE A 386 15.06 28.48 7.05
C ILE A 386 15.87 27.87 5.89
N SER A 387 16.99 27.25 6.21
CA SER A 387 17.83 26.57 5.22
C SER A 387 17.24 25.23 4.75
N ALA A 388 17.67 24.80 3.56
CA ALA A 388 17.44 23.46 2.99
C ALA A 388 17.55 22.33 4.02
N ARG A 389 18.71 22.34 4.69
CA ARG A 389 19.14 21.31 5.63
C ARG A 389 18.28 21.31 6.88
N GLU A 390 17.99 22.49 7.41
CA GLU A 390 17.11 22.64 8.58
C GLU A 390 15.69 22.19 8.27
N PHE A 391 15.17 22.48 7.08
CA PHE A 391 13.86 22.03 6.66
C PHE A 391 13.80 20.50 6.52
N VAL A 392 14.71 19.89 5.75
CA VAL A 392 14.69 18.44 5.48
C VAL A 392 14.99 17.62 6.74
N LEU A 393 16.03 17.96 7.51
CA LEU A 393 16.30 17.32 8.81
C LEU A 393 15.18 17.59 9.81
N GLY A 394 14.60 18.79 9.74
CA GLY A 394 13.38 19.22 10.41
C GLY A 394 12.25 18.20 10.28
N LYS A 395 11.91 17.92 9.01
CA LYS A 395 10.85 16.98 8.64
C LYS A 395 11.20 15.54 9.00
N LEU A 396 12.42 15.09 8.68
CA LEU A 396 12.86 13.73 9.00
C LEU A 396 12.80 13.45 10.50
N GLY A 397 13.32 14.35 11.34
CA GLY A 397 13.28 14.22 12.79
C GLY A 397 11.85 14.19 13.34
N GLY A 398 10.96 15.04 12.83
CA GLY A 398 9.54 15.03 13.17
C GLY A 398 8.85 13.72 12.78
N ILE A 399 9.17 13.16 11.61
CA ILE A 399 8.62 11.89 11.13
C ILE A 399 9.07 10.75 12.04
N PHE A 400 10.38 10.58 12.27
CA PHE A 400 10.92 9.52 13.14
C PHE A 400 10.40 9.60 14.56
N TYR A 401 10.29 10.82 15.12
CA TYR A 401 9.76 10.99 16.46
C TYR A 401 8.29 10.57 16.55
N ASN A 402 7.48 10.94 15.55
CA ASN A 402 6.06 10.64 15.57
C ASN A 402 5.75 9.19 15.15
N SER A 403 6.61 8.54 14.36
CA SER A 403 6.50 7.13 13.97
C SER A 403 7.24 6.18 14.91
N LYS A 404 7.86 6.66 16.00
CA LYS A 404 8.66 5.84 16.91
C LYS A 404 7.94 4.58 17.42
N GLU A 405 6.64 4.65 17.71
CA GLU A 405 5.86 3.50 18.17
C GLU A 405 5.62 2.49 17.04
N LEU A 406 5.48 2.98 15.80
CA LEU A 406 5.38 2.13 14.61
C LEU A 406 6.70 1.41 14.34
N ILE A 407 7.84 2.08 14.60
CA ILE A 407 9.19 1.50 14.45
C ILE A 407 9.50 0.53 15.57
N LEU A 408 9.13 0.87 16.81
CA LEU A 408 9.42 0.07 18.00
C LEU A 408 8.67 -1.27 17.98
N THR A 409 7.45 -1.32 17.45
CA THR A 409 6.62 -2.54 17.51
C THR A 409 7.25 -3.74 16.78
N PRO A 410 7.71 -3.65 15.51
CA PRO A 410 8.47 -4.74 14.88
C PRO A 410 9.76 -5.12 15.63
N ILE A 411 10.45 -4.14 16.21
CA ILE A 411 11.67 -4.39 17.01
C ILE A 411 11.32 -5.21 18.26
N LEU A 412 10.22 -4.88 18.95
CA LEU A 412 9.74 -5.65 20.09
C LEU A 412 9.36 -7.08 19.70
N ILE A 413 8.77 -7.29 18.52
CA ILE A 413 8.50 -8.63 17.98
C ILE A 413 9.82 -9.39 17.78
N LEU A 414 10.86 -8.78 17.19
CA LEU A 414 12.16 -9.43 17.04
C LEU A 414 12.79 -9.81 18.38
N VAL A 415 12.71 -8.92 19.38
CA VAL A 415 13.20 -9.17 20.74
C VAL A 415 12.44 -10.33 21.41
N TYR A 416 11.12 -10.39 21.20
CA TYR A 416 10.33 -11.52 21.66
C TYR A 416 10.74 -12.84 20.98
N LEU A 417 10.91 -12.84 19.65
CA LEU A 417 11.22 -14.06 18.90
C LEU A 417 12.62 -14.61 19.22
N ILE A 418 13.62 -13.76 19.47
CA ILE A 418 14.93 -14.24 19.96
C ILE A 418 14.83 -14.79 21.39
N SER A 419 13.98 -14.20 22.26
CA SER A 419 13.77 -14.73 23.62
C SER A 419 13.13 -16.12 23.65
N GLN A 420 12.35 -16.46 22.60
CA GLN A 420 11.76 -17.79 22.40
C GLN A 420 12.71 -18.78 21.73
N GLY A 421 13.95 -18.37 21.40
CA GLY A 421 14.93 -19.22 20.71
C GLY A 421 14.59 -19.49 19.23
N VAL A 422 13.66 -18.74 18.62
CA VAL A 422 13.26 -18.91 17.22
C VAL A 422 14.33 -18.37 16.26
N PHE A 423 15.08 -17.35 16.67
CA PHE A 423 16.16 -16.75 15.89
C PHE A 423 17.53 -17.00 16.51
N SER A 424 18.54 -17.18 15.66
CA SER A 424 19.93 -17.01 16.05
C SER A 424 20.23 -15.54 16.37
N THR A 425 21.26 -15.28 17.17
CA THR A 425 21.73 -13.92 17.49
C THR A 425 22.12 -13.16 16.22
N GLU A 426 22.76 -13.83 15.27
CA GLU A 426 23.10 -13.27 13.97
C GLU A 426 21.84 -12.91 13.16
N GLY A 427 20.86 -13.82 13.09
CA GLY A 427 19.60 -13.59 12.38
C GLY A 427 18.82 -12.41 12.95
N PHE A 428 18.80 -12.26 14.27
CA PHE A 428 18.21 -11.10 14.96
C PHE A 428 18.90 -9.79 14.58
N LEU A 429 20.24 -9.73 14.62
CA LEU A 429 20.99 -8.53 14.25
C LEU A 429 20.78 -8.17 12.77
N CYS A 430 20.80 -9.16 11.88
CA CYS A 430 20.53 -8.96 10.47
C CYS A 430 19.12 -8.41 10.23
N ALA A 431 18.09 -8.97 10.88
CA ALA A 431 16.72 -8.50 10.77
C ALA A 431 16.55 -7.08 11.33
N LEU A 432 17.17 -6.76 12.46
CA LEU A 432 17.10 -5.45 13.09
C LEU A 432 17.74 -4.36 12.23
N ILE A 433 18.97 -4.60 11.75
CA ILE A 433 19.71 -3.65 10.93
C ILE A 433 19.05 -3.52 9.55
N GLY A 434 18.64 -4.63 8.93
CA GLY A 434 17.93 -4.64 7.66
C GLY A 434 16.60 -3.90 7.73
N PHE A 435 15.79 -4.12 8.77
CA PHE A 435 14.56 -3.38 9.00
C PHE A 435 14.82 -1.88 9.17
N SER A 436 15.84 -1.50 9.95
CA SER A 436 16.21 -0.10 10.15
C SER A 436 16.61 0.59 8.84
N ALA A 437 17.35 -0.08 7.97
CA ALA A 437 17.72 0.44 6.66
C ALA A 437 16.49 0.61 5.74
N LEU A 438 15.58 -0.37 5.72
CA LEU A 438 14.32 -0.28 4.98
C LEU A 438 13.43 0.84 5.51
N MET A 439 13.40 1.08 6.83
CA MET A 439 12.67 2.19 7.44
C MET A 439 13.20 3.54 6.98
N ILE A 440 14.52 3.72 6.96
CA ILE A 440 15.15 4.94 6.45
C ILE A 440 14.81 5.12 4.96
N PHE A 441 14.96 4.07 4.15
CA PHE A 441 14.58 4.10 2.73
C PHE A 441 13.12 4.50 2.53
N SER A 442 12.21 3.88 3.27
CA SER A 442 10.78 4.16 3.21
C SER A 442 10.46 5.64 3.51
N VAL A 443 11.05 6.20 4.57
CA VAL A 443 10.82 7.60 4.96
C VAL A 443 11.41 8.57 3.93
N VAL A 444 12.65 8.33 3.48
CA VAL A 444 13.34 9.19 2.50
C VAL A 444 12.66 9.13 1.13
N LEU A 445 12.20 7.95 0.70
CA LEU A 445 11.39 7.80 -0.52
C LEU A 445 10.12 8.63 -0.44
N GLY A 446 9.43 8.61 0.70
CA GLY A 446 8.23 9.41 0.90
C GLY A 446 8.50 10.92 0.82
N LEU A 447 9.61 11.35 1.43
CA LEU A 447 10.06 12.73 1.37
C LEU A 447 10.39 13.15 -0.08
N HIS A 448 11.17 12.33 -0.80
CA HIS A 448 11.54 12.54 -2.21
C HIS A 448 10.31 12.71 -3.11
N MET A 449 9.33 11.80 -3.00
CA MET A 449 8.11 11.86 -3.79
C MET A 449 7.25 13.08 -3.41
N GLY A 450 7.19 13.44 -2.13
CA GLY A 450 6.50 14.63 -1.65
C GLY A 450 7.11 15.93 -2.19
N LEU A 451 8.44 16.01 -2.32
CA LEU A 451 9.13 17.16 -2.93
C LEU A 451 8.98 17.19 -4.46
N THR A 452 9.05 16.03 -5.12
CA THR A 452 9.09 15.93 -6.60
C THR A 452 7.76 16.23 -7.27
N TYR A 453 6.64 15.80 -6.69
CA TYR A 453 5.31 15.98 -7.29
C TYR A 453 4.61 17.24 -6.77
N ASP A 454 3.90 17.95 -7.67
CA ASP A 454 3.11 19.14 -7.30
C ASP A 454 1.78 18.76 -6.63
N ASN A 455 1.15 17.68 -7.11
CA ASN A 455 -0.14 17.21 -6.64
C ASN A 455 0.01 16.09 -5.61
N SER A 456 -0.59 16.27 -4.42
CA SER A 456 -0.58 15.26 -3.35
C SER A 456 -1.04 13.89 -3.79
N ARG A 457 -2.11 13.79 -4.57
CA ARG A 457 -2.60 12.49 -5.08
C ARG A 457 -1.54 11.75 -5.91
N SER A 458 -0.79 12.47 -6.76
CA SER A 458 0.28 11.88 -7.55
C SER A 458 1.50 11.54 -6.70
N ALA A 459 1.86 12.40 -5.74
CA ALA A 459 2.97 12.17 -4.81
C ALA A 459 2.74 10.92 -3.93
N ILE A 460 1.57 10.87 -3.29
CA ILE A 460 1.14 9.76 -2.43
C ILE A 460 1.02 8.49 -3.28
N GLY A 461 0.38 8.57 -4.46
CA GLY A 461 0.27 7.45 -5.39
C GLY A 461 1.62 6.92 -5.88
N GLY A 462 2.56 7.80 -6.21
CA GLY A 462 3.91 7.43 -6.65
C GLY A 462 4.73 6.78 -5.53
N SER A 463 4.70 7.36 -4.33
CA SER A 463 5.43 6.82 -3.18
C SER A 463 4.90 5.48 -2.71
N LEU A 464 3.59 5.41 -2.42
CA LEU A 464 2.95 4.18 -1.98
C LEU A 464 2.93 3.12 -3.07
N GLY A 465 2.75 3.52 -4.34
CA GLY A 465 2.88 2.63 -5.49
C GLY A 465 4.28 2.03 -5.62
N THR A 466 5.34 2.83 -5.42
CA THR A 466 6.73 2.35 -5.46
C THR A 466 7.02 1.36 -4.33
N MET A 467 6.57 1.67 -3.10
CA MET A 467 6.66 0.75 -1.97
C MET A 467 5.96 -0.57 -2.26
N PHE A 468 4.69 -0.49 -2.67
CA PHE A 468 3.88 -1.66 -2.99
C PHE A 468 4.53 -2.52 -4.08
N PHE A 469 4.96 -1.88 -5.16
CA PHE A 469 5.66 -2.51 -6.26
C PHE A 469 6.93 -3.25 -5.82
N LEU A 470 7.77 -2.63 -4.98
CA LEU A 470 8.98 -3.27 -4.48
C LEU A 470 8.65 -4.49 -3.61
N PHE A 471 7.76 -4.37 -2.62
CA PHE A 471 7.48 -5.47 -1.70
C PHE A 471 6.76 -6.65 -2.35
N ILE A 472 5.76 -6.37 -3.19
CA ILE A 472 5.03 -7.44 -3.89
C ILE A 472 5.85 -8.01 -5.03
N GLY A 473 6.61 -7.16 -5.74
CA GLY A 473 7.58 -7.63 -6.72
C GLY A 473 8.56 -8.61 -6.08
N ILE A 474 9.14 -8.26 -4.94
CA ILE A 474 10.03 -9.15 -4.16
C ILE A 474 9.30 -10.43 -3.72
N GLY A 475 8.06 -10.33 -3.23
CA GLY A 475 7.28 -11.49 -2.79
C GLY A 475 6.97 -12.47 -3.93
N ILE A 476 6.45 -11.98 -5.06
CA ILE A 476 6.21 -12.79 -6.26
C ILE A 476 7.52 -13.41 -6.74
N PHE A 477 8.59 -12.60 -6.77
CA PHE A 477 9.88 -13.06 -7.23
C PHE A 477 10.43 -14.18 -6.36
N MET A 478 10.31 -14.07 -5.04
CA MET A 478 10.68 -15.11 -4.09
C MET A 478 9.85 -16.38 -4.31
N ILE A 479 8.53 -16.27 -4.55
CA ILE A 479 7.67 -17.43 -4.87
C ILE A 479 8.18 -18.14 -6.14
N LEU A 480 8.43 -17.39 -7.21
CA LEU A 480 8.93 -17.94 -8.46
C LEU A 480 10.30 -18.61 -8.28
N LEU A 481 11.20 -18.02 -7.50
CA LEU A 481 12.52 -18.58 -7.22
C LEU A 481 12.44 -19.87 -6.40
N VAL A 482 11.53 -19.94 -5.43
CA VAL A 482 11.29 -21.15 -4.63
C VAL A 482 10.76 -22.28 -5.51
N GLN A 483 9.87 -21.98 -6.45
CA GLN A 483 9.36 -22.97 -7.42
C GLN A 483 10.44 -23.41 -8.42
N ALA A 484 11.38 -22.52 -8.75
CA ALA A 484 12.48 -22.69 -9.71
C ALA A 484 13.71 -23.47 -9.23
N ARG A 485 13.78 -23.86 -7.95
CA ARG A 485 15.05 -24.26 -7.32
C ARG A 485 15.80 -25.38 -8.03
N SER A 486 15.10 -26.33 -8.65
CA SER A 486 15.69 -27.47 -9.36
C SER A 486 16.24 -27.14 -10.75
N SER A 487 15.83 -26.02 -11.35
CA SER A 487 16.10 -25.66 -12.75
C SER A 487 16.59 -24.22 -12.93
N PHE A 488 17.15 -23.63 -11.86
CA PHE A 488 17.54 -22.23 -11.78
C PHE A 488 18.36 -21.73 -12.99
N ALA A 489 19.37 -22.49 -13.44
CA ALA A 489 20.24 -22.10 -14.56
C ALA A 489 19.47 -21.92 -15.88
N LEU A 490 18.44 -22.74 -16.12
CA LEU A 490 17.61 -22.66 -17.32
C LEU A 490 16.64 -21.47 -17.30
N GLN A 491 16.42 -20.89 -16.12
CA GLN A 491 15.38 -19.88 -15.89
C GLN A 491 15.94 -18.48 -15.64
N LEU A 492 17.27 -18.36 -15.60
CA LEU A 492 17.96 -17.08 -15.41
C LEU A 492 17.50 -16.02 -16.43
N GLN A 493 17.24 -16.41 -17.68
CA GLN A 493 16.76 -15.49 -18.71
C GLN A 493 15.39 -14.87 -18.37
N SER A 494 14.43 -15.67 -17.89
CA SER A 494 13.09 -15.20 -17.51
C SER A 494 13.16 -14.29 -16.28
N PHE A 495 14.02 -14.64 -15.31
CA PHE A 495 14.29 -13.77 -14.17
C PHE A 495 14.92 -12.45 -14.59
N LEU A 496 15.86 -12.44 -15.55
CA LEU A 496 16.47 -11.22 -16.06
C LEU A 496 15.46 -10.29 -16.73
N VAL A 497 14.51 -10.81 -17.51
CA VAL A 497 13.43 -9.99 -18.10
C VAL A 497 12.61 -9.32 -17.00
N PHE A 498 12.20 -10.08 -15.99
CA PHE A 498 11.44 -9.53 -14.86
C PHE A 498 12.23 -8.46 -14.10
N ILE A 499 13.52 -8.68 -13.84
CA ILE A 499 14.41 -7.74 -13.14
C ILE A 499 14.62 -6.46 -13.97
N VAL A 500 14.82 -6.57 -15.28
CA VAL A 500 15.04 -5.43 -16.19
C VAL A 500 13.77 -4.57 -16.30
N VAL A 501 12.61 -5.21 -16.48
CA VAL A 501 11.32 -4.50 -16.47
C VAL A 501 11.09 -3.85 -15.11
N GLY A 502 11.44 -4.56 -14.04
CA GLY A 502 11.34 -4.05 -12.68
C GLY A 502 12.18 -2.79 -12.44
N SER A 503 13.41 -2.82 -12.96
CA SER A 503 14.38 -1.73 -12.94
C SER A 503 13.92 -0.52 -13.74
N ALA A 504 13.37 -0.72 -14.94
CA ALA A 504 12.82 0.34 -15.77
C ALA A 504 11.62 1.03 -15.10
N ALA A 505 10.74 0.26 -14.47
CA ALA A 505 9.61 0.80 -13.72
C ALA A 505 10.07 1.62 -12.51
N LEU A 506 11.04 1.12 -11.75
CA LEU A 506 11.62 1.84 -10.61
C LEU A 506 12.35 3.11 -11.06
N HIS A 507 13.07 3.06 -12.17
CA HIS A 507 13.74 4.22 -12.74
C HIS A 507 12.73 5.32 -13.07
N SER A 508 11.69 4.99 -13.83
CA SER A 508 10.60 5.91 -14.17
C SER A 508 9.94 6.54 -12.94
N ALA A 509 9.74 5.76 -11.87
CA ALA A 509 9.17 6.26 -10.62
C ALA A 509 10.12 7.24 -9.91
N LEU A 510 11.41 6.90 -9.78
CA LEU A 510 12.37 7.70 -9.02
C LEU A 510 12.84 8.98 -9.74
N THR A 511 12.91 8.98 -11.08
CA THR A 511 13.48 10.08 -11.88
C THR A 511 12.44 10.97 -12.57
N HIS A 512 11.16 10.94 -12.14
CA HIS A 512 10.06 11.59 -12.86
C HIS A 512 10.29 13.08 -13.20
N ARG A 513 10.88 13.87 -12.28
CA ARG A 513 11.23 15.28 -12.55
C ARG A 513 12.67 15.66 -12.22
N ASN A 514 13.36 14.89 -11.38
CA ASN A 514 14.74 15.14 -10.97
C ASN A 514 15.63 13.99 -11.46
N PRO A 515 15.93 13.89 -12.78
CA PRO A 515 16.77 12.85 -13.30
C PRO A 515 18.22 13.08 -12.86
N SER A 516 18.74 12.21 -12.00
CA SER A 516 20.15 12.17 -11.65
C SER A 516 20.77 10.83 -12.06
N ARG A 517 22.05 10.85 -12.46
CA ARG A 517 22.78 9.62 -12.77
C ARG A 517 22.83 8.67 -11.56
N ALA A 518 22.94 9.22 -10.36
CA ALA A 518 22.93 8.45 -9.11
C ALA A 518 21.59 7.72 -8.90
N LEU A 519 20.45 8.40 -9.10
CA LEU A 519 19.12 7.78 -9.02
C LEU A 519 18.92 6.74 -10.11
N ALA A 520 19.40 7.01 -11.33
CA ALA A 520 19.33 6.05 -12.43
C ALA A 520 20.11 4.76 -12.10
N ILE A 521 21.37 4.88 -11.68
CA ILE A 521 22.19 3.72 -11.29
C ILE A 521 21.52 2.97 -10.12
N SER A 522 21.03 3.69 -9.11
CA SER A 522 20.36 3.08 -7.96
C SER A 522 19.11 2.29 -8.37
N ALA A 523 18.28 2.86 -9.25
CA ALA A 523 17.05 2.23 -9.72
C ALA A 523 17.31 0.98 -10.56
N TRP A 524 18.36 0.99 -11.38
CA TRP A 524 18.75 -0.16 -12.19
C TRP A 524 19.45 -1.25 -11.38
N LEU A 525 20.22 -0.88 -10.35
CA LEU A 525 20.98 -1.83 -9.55
C LEU A 525 20.12 -2.52 -8.47
N LEU A 526 19.15 -1.80 -7.88
CA LEU A 526 18.37 -2.28 -6.74
C LEU A 526 17.69 -3.64 -7.02
N PRO A 527 16.96 -3.85 -8.13
CA PRO A 527 16.33 -5.14 -8.40
C PRO A 527 17.32 -6.31 -8.52
N PHE A 528 18.50 -6.10 -9.11
CA PHE A 528 19.56 -7.11 -9.19
C PHE A 528 20.16 -7.44 -7.82
N LEU A 529 20.33 -6.44 -6.96
CA LEU A 529 20.80 -6.68 -5.60
C LEU A 529 19.72 -7.38 -4.76
N THR A 530 18.45 -7.03 -4.93
CA THR A 530 17.37 -7.77 -4.26
C THR A 530 17.29 -9.22 -4.73
N PHE A 531 17.56 -9.48 -6.01
CA PHE A 531 17.69 -10.84 -6.54
C PHE A 531 18.78 -11.64 -5.82
N TYR A 532 19.97 -11.05 -5.68
CA TYR A 532 21.08 -11.65 -4.96
C TYR A 532 20.73 -11.87 -3.47
N ALA A 533 20.06 -10.91 -2.82
CA ALA A 533 19.63 -11.06 -1.44
C ALA A 533 18.64 -12.22 -1.28
N ILE A 534 17.65 -12.36 -2.15
CA ILE A 534 16.68 -13.46 -2.08
C ILE A 534 17.38 -14.81 -2.30
N THR A 535 18.25 -14.93 -3.30
CA THR A 535 19.00 -16.18 -3.53
C THR A 535 19.91 -16.53 -2.34
N SER A 536 20.64 -15.57 -1.79
CA SER A 536 21.47 -15.76 -0.59
C SER A 536 20.63 -16.18 0.62
N PHE A 537 19.44 -15.59 0.81
CA PHE A 537 18.51 -15.97 1.88
C PHE A 537 18.07 -17.43 1.74
N LEU A 538 17.71 -17.87 0.53
CA LEU A 538 17.27 -19.24 0.27
C LEU A 538 18.41 -20.27 0.40
N LEU A 539 19.67 -19.84 0.26
CA LEU A 539 20.87 -20.63 0.51
C LEU A 539 21.33 -20.60 1.98
N GLY A 540 20.63 -19.88 2.86
CA GLY A 540 20.96 -19.76 4.28
C GLY A 540 22.05 -18.74 4.61
N GLY A 541 22.47 -17.90 3.66
CA GLY A 541 23.49 -16.86 3.87
C GLY A 541 22.92 -15.57 4.45
N THR A 542 22.90 -15.45 5.78
CA THR A 542 22.37 -14.29 6.54
C THR A 542 23.17 -13.00 6.37
N LEU A 543 24.49 -13.08 6.51
CA LEU A 543 25.36 -11.90 6.44
C LEU A 543 25.41 -11.29 5.02
N GLY A 544 25.42 -12.15 4.00
CA GLY A 544 25.36 -11.74 2.60
C GLY A 544 24.08 -10.93 2.30
N VAL A 545 22.94 -11.42 2.79
CA VAL A 545 21.64 -10.72 2.70
C VAL A 545 21.73 -9.32 3.32
N LEU A 546 22.30 -9.21 4.53
CA LEU A 546 22.40 -7.93 5.23
C LEU A 546 23.22 -6.91 4.44
N ILE A 547 24.44 -7.27 4.01
CA ILE A 547 25.32 -6.37 3.25
C ILE A 547 24.61 -5.92 1.97
N THR A 548 23.97 -6.84 1.26
CA THR A 548 23.27 -6.52 0.02
C THR A 548 22.08 -5.60 0.26
N ILE A 549 21.27 -5.83 1.30
CA ILE A 549 20.14 -4.94 1.65
C ILE A 549 20.64 -3.53 2.00
N LEU A 550 21.71 -3.43 2.81
CA LEU A 550 22.29 -2.14 3.18
C LEU A 550 22.75 -1.37 1.94
N PHE A 551 23.40 -2.04 0.99
CA PHE A 551 23.84 -1.39 -0.24
C PHE A 551 22.67 -1.07 -1.19
N ALA A 552 21.77 -2.03 -1.41
CA ALA A 552 20.63 -1.92 -2.33
C ALA A 552 19.67 -0.78 -1.98
N TYR A 553 19.40 -0.59 -0.69
CA TYR A 553 18.50 0.45 -0.21
C TYR A 553 19.22 1.70 0.30
N GLY A 554 20.47 1.59 0.75
CA GLY A 554 21.30 2.72 1.18
C GLY A 554 21.72 3.63 0.03
N LEU A 555 22.06 3.08 -1.14
CA LEU A 555 22.43 3.87 -2.31
C LEU A 555 21.29 4.79 -2.79
N PRO A 556 20.04 4.30 -3.00
CA PRO A 556 18.90 5.17 -3.29
C PRO A 556 18.62 6.19 -2.19
N VAL A 557 18.77 5.84 -0.91
CA VAL A 557 18.63 6.78 0.21
C VAL A 557 19.56 7.96 0.03
N LEU A 558 20.85 7.71 -0.20
CA LEU A 558 21.84 8.77 -0.42
C LEU A 558 21.53 9.58 -1.68
N ALA A 559 21.15 8.90 -2.77
CA ALA A 559 20.83 9.53 -4.04
C ALA A 559 19.58 10.46 -3.97
N MET A 560 18.64 10.18 -3.07
CA MET A 560 17.47 11.04 -2.81
C MET A 560 17.76 12.13 -1.77
N TYR A 561 18.49 11.77 -0.71
CA TYR A 561 18.72 12.66 0.43
C TYR A 561 19.72 13.78 0.13
N ILE A 562 20.83 13.49 -0.54
CA ILE A 562 21.89 14.48 -0.78
C ILE A 562 21.35 15.68 -1.59
N PRO A 563 20.69 15.49 -2.76
CA PRO A 563 20.12 16.61 -3.51
C PRO A 563 19.07 17.38 -2.71
N ALA A 564 18.22 16.70 -1.93
CA ALA A 564 17.20 17.36 -1.11
C ALA A 564 17.80 18.33 -0.07
N VAL A 565 18.98 18.03 0.45
CA VAL A 565 19.69 18.87 1.44
C VAL A 565 20.57 19.92 0.77
N SER A 566 21.11 19.67 -0.43
CA SER A 566 22.05 20.57 -1.11
C SER A 566 21.41 21.52 -2.12
N GLU A 567 20.33 21.13 -2.80
CA GLU A 567 19.75 21.89 -3.93
C GLU A 567 18.65 22.88 -3.54
N PHE A 568 18.11 22.81 -2.32
CA PHE A 568 17.10 23.79 -1.87
C PHE A 568 17.66 25.23 -1.91
N ASP A 569 18.97 25.42 -1.74
CA ASP A 569 19.64 26.73 -1.86
C ASP A 569 19.74 27.22 -3.32
N VAL A 570 19.80 26.31 -4.30
CA VAL A 570 19.87 26.65 -5.74
C VAL A 570 18.50 27.13 -6.26
N ALA A 571 17.40 26.55 -5.77
CA ALA A 571 16.05 27.01 -6.08
C ALA A 571 15.70 28.36 -5.41
N LEU A 572 16.39 28.71 -4.32
CA LEU A 572 16.26 29.99 -3.62
C LEU A 572 17.13 31.11 -4.21
N GLY A 573 17.92 30.84 -5.26
CA GLY A 573 18.87 31.81 -5.82
C GLY A 573 20.02 32.17 -4.88
N LYS A 574 20.10 31.54 -3.70
CA LYS A 574 21.19 31.68 -2.73
C LYS A 574 22.38 30.85 -3.18
N THR A 575 22.88 31.12 -4.38
CA THR A 575 24.20 30.60 -4.76
C THR A 575 25.25 31.35 -3.93
N THR A 576 26.23 30.62 -3.43
CA THR A 576 27.36 31.07 -2.61
C THR A 576 28.29 32.11 -3.28
N PHE A 577 27.83 32.83 -4.32
CA PHE A 577 28.59 33.85 -5.02
C PHE A 577 28.60 35.22 -4.32
N ASP A 578 27.76 35.47 -3.31
CA ASP A 578 27.74 36.74 -2.55
C ASP A 578 28.71 36.77 -1.34
N LYS A 579 29.72 35.90 -1.33
CA LYS A 579 30.88 36.04 -0.44
C LYS A 579 32.13 36.25 -1.27
N GLY A 580 32.18 37.38 -1.96
CA GLY A 580 33.37 37.93 -2.65
C GLY A 580 33.61 39.34 -2.18
#